data_AF-A0A327HDP2-F1
#
_entry.id   AF-A0A327HDP2-F1
#
_cell.length_a   1.000
_cell.length_b   1.000
_cell.length_c   1.000
_cell.angle_alpha   90.00
_cell.angle_beta   90.00
_cell.angle_gamma   90.00
#
_symmetry.space_group_name_H-M   'P 1'
#
loop_
_entity.id
_entity.type
_entity.pdbx_description
1 polymer ?
#
loop_
_entity_poly.entity_id
_entity_poly.type
_entity_poly.pdbx_seq_one_letter_code
_entity_poly.pdbx_strand_id
1 'polypeptide(L)'
;MLLYGPFKWVRKSTDKFTRENESIYSRRNHYSLMNMQYENSSKLRSLKLNRRNSVIFAVLLLSLTAVAMPAAAEIINPSAECTAAEKLADACPFLDDGENDGLELVTFFLFFVGYISMGAAFVFFMSERSNVGPEHRTTMTISALIVGIAAFHYYYMRGVYVEHAVVSIEYRYMDWIITVPLMALKFPSLVGKDAITDKTFAGLGFTGICFTGALIMIGFGYVGEAGLMNEVLALILGGMGWAMIIVATGTPWSDGLGVDNSKIADELKWSANALRWFIVVGWIIYPLGYLFSPKVALIDAGTEGELWMGIAYNIADMINKIGFGIVAWMGAKKAAEAITE
;
A
#
# COMPACT_ATOMS: atom_id res chain seq x y z
N MET A 1 39.27 -41.16 -16.52
CA MET A 1 38.19 -41.50 -15.57
C MET A 1 37.00 -40.61 -15.94
N LEU A 2 36.29 -40.87 -17.04
CA LEU A 2 35.11 -41.76 -17.16
C LEU A 2 34.07 -41.43 -16.05
N LEU A 3 32.82 -41.02 -16.26
CA LEU A 3 31.93 -41.02 -17.44
C LEU A 3 30.75 -40.06 -17.18
N TYR A 4 30.43 -39.20 -18.15
CA TYR A 4 29.05 -38.86 -18.49
C TYR A 4 28.48 -40.02 -19.33
N GLY A 5 27.22 -40.41 -19.12
CA GLY A 5 26.52 -41.35 -20.00
C GLY A 5 25.00 -41.42 -19.74
N PRO A 6 24.16 -41.72 -20.76
CA PRO A 6 22.81 -41.18 -20.89
C PRO A 6 21.67 -42.21 -20.70
N PHE A 7 20.46 -41.64 -20.62
CA PHE A 7 19.12 -42.23 -20.79
C PHE A 7 19.03 -43.57 -21.56
N LYS A 8 18.33 -44.55 -21.00
CA LYS A 8 17.76 -45.71 -21.72
C LYS A 8 16.31 -45.98 -21.30
N TRP A 9 15.44 -46.00 -22.31
CA TRP A 9 14.03 -46.39 -22.25
C TRP A 9 13.88 -47.89 -21.93
N VAL A 10 12.95 -48.23 -21.02
CA VAL A 10 12.56 -49.63 -20.73
C VAL A 10 11.46 -50.09 -21.69
N ARG A 11 11.71 -51.20 -22.38
CA ARG A 11 10.76 -51.89 -23.28
C ARG A 11 9.63 -52.55 -22.48
N LYS A 12 8.42 -52.50 -23.06
CA LYS A 12 7.23 -53.23 -22.61
C LYS A 12 7.39 -54.72 -22.97
N SER A 13 7.36 -55.60 -21.98
CA SER A 13 7.31 -57.06 -22.17
C SER A 13 5.86 -57.51 -22.34
N THR A 14 5.64 -58.36 -23.34
CA THR A 14 4.42 -59.10 -23.63
C THR A 14 4.48 -60.45 -22.95
N ASP A 15 3.51 -60.77 -22.09
CA ASP A 15 3.10 -62.16 -21.90
C ASP A 15 1.63 -62.28 -21.46
N LYS A 16 0.94 -63.24 -22.06
CA LYS A 16 -0.46 -63.63 -21.82
C LYS A 16 -0.48 -65.05 -21.24
N PHE A 17 -1.10 -65.22 -20.06
CA PHE A 17 -1.87 -66.41 -19.58
C PHE A 17 -2.20 -66.13 -18.09
N THR A 18 -3.34 -66.43 -17.46
CA THR A 18 -4.58 -67.14 -17.81
C THR A 18 -5.67 -66.68 -16.82
N ARG A 19 -6.94 -66.87 -17.19
CA ARG A 19 -8.09 -66.74 -16.28
C ARG A 19 -8.08 -67.88 -15.26
N GLU A 20 -8.24 -67.56 -13.98
CA GLU A 20 -8.98 -68.42 -13.03
C GLU A 20 -9.58 -67.59 -11.87
N ASN A 21 -10.87 -67.81 -11.67
CA ASN A 21 -11.64 -67.81 -10.42
C ASN A 21 -11.94 -66.49 -9.66
N GLU A 22 -13.14 -66.00 -9.92
CA GLU A 22 -14.19 -65.58 -8.96
C GLU A 22 -13.76 -65.34 -7.49
N SER A 23 -13.51 -64.08 -7.12
CA SER A 23 -13.78 -63.56 -5.74
C SER A 23 -13.72 -62.03 -5.60
N ILE A 24 -13.65 -61.26 -6.69
CA ILE A 24 -13.32 -59.82 -6.62
C ILE A 24 -14.54 -58.92 -6.32
N TYR A 25 -15.77 -59.41 -6.44
CA TYR A 25 -16.96 -58.56 -6.28
C TYR A 25 -17.37 -58.25 -4.82
N SER A 26 -16.87 -58.97 -3.82
CA SER A 26 -17.16 -58.66 -2.40
C SER A 26 -16.17 -57.66 -1.78
N ARG A 27 -14.94 -57.54 -2.32
CA ARG A 27 -13.91 -56.66 -1.73
C ARG A 27 -13.98 -55.20 -2.17
N ARG A 28 -14.67 -54.87 -3.27
CA ARG A 28 -14.70 -53.49 -3.82
C ARG A 28 -15.47 -52.48 -2.94
N ASN A 29 -16.52 -52.92 -2.23
CA ASN A 29 -17.32 -52.01 -1.41
C ASN A 29 -16.66 -51.61 -0.09
N HIS A 30 -15.82 -52.48 0.50
CA HIS A 30 -15.12 -52.16 1.75
C HIS A 30 -13.99 -51.15 1.56
N TYR A 31 -13.25 -51.20 0.44
CA TYR A 31 -12.19 -50.23 0.16
C TYR A 31 -12.72 -48.83 -0.18
N SER A 32 -13.90 -48.72 -0.82
CA SER A 32 -14.51 -47.43 -1.16
C SER A 32 -14.99 -46.67 0.09
N LEU A 33 -15.67 -47.37 1.01
CA LEU A 33 -16.13 -46.78 2.27
C LEU A 33 -14.97 -46.40 3.20
N MET A 34 -13.95 -47.26 3.28
CA MET A 34 -12.77 -47.02 4.13
C MET A 34 -11.92 -45.87 3.61
N ASN A 35 -11.73 -45.73 2.28
CA ASN A 35 -11.05 -44.57 1.69
C ASN A 35 -11.85 -43.27 1.88
N MET A 36 -13.19 -43.29 1.74
CA MET A 36 -14.02 -42.12 2.04
C MET A 36 -13.96 -41.71 3.50
N GLN A 37 -13.99 -42.66 4.44
CA GLN A 37 -13.85 -42.38 5.87
C GLN A 37 -12.46 -41.83 6.20
N TYR A 38 -11.40 -42.38 5.60
CA TYR A 38 -10.04 -41.92 5.81
C TYR A 38 -9.84 -40.51 5.26
N GLU A 39 -10.33 -40.23 4.04
CA GLU A 39 -10.22 -38.93 3.38
C GLU A 39 -11.08 -37.85 4.07
N ASN A 40 -12.28 -38.20 4.54
CA ASN A 40 -13.08 -37.29 5.38
C ASN A 40 -12.42 -37.04 6.73
N SER A 41 -11.83 -38.07 7.37
CA SER A 41 -11.14 -37.90 8.64
C SER A 41 -9.88 -37.04 8.50
N SER A 42 -9.14 -37.18 7.40
CA SER A 42 -7.92 -36.41 7.14
C SER A 42 -8.25 -34.95 6.79
N LYS A 43 -9.30 -34.69 5.99
CA LYS A 43 -9.83 -33.34 5.73
C LYS A 43 -10.38 -32.69 7.00
N LEU A 44 -11.12 -33.42 7.84
CA LEU A 44 -11.63 -32.91 9.12
C LEU A 44 -10.48 -32.63 10.10
N ARG A 45 -9.44 -33.47 10.13
CA ARG A 45 -8.26 -33.29 10.97
C ARG A 45 -7.42 -32.10 10.48
N SER A 46 -7.23 -31.92 9.17
CA SER A 46 -6.52 -30.76 8.61
C SER A 46 -7.28 -29.46 8.81
N LEU A 47 -8.61 -29.45 8.66
CA LEU A 47 -9.45 -28.28 8.95
C LEU A 47 -9.43 -27.90 10.44
N LYS A 48 -9.49 -28.89 11.35
CA LYS A 48 -9.35 -28.64 12.80
C LYS A 48 -7.95 -28.14 13.17
N LEU A 49 -6.91 -28.64 12.51
CA LEU A 49 -5.53 -28.17 12.72
C LEU A 49 -5.36 -26.73 12.24
N ASN A 50 -5.91 -26.40 11.06
CA ASN A 50 -5.86 -25.05 10.51
C ASN A 50 -6.62 -24.05 11.40
N ARG A 51 -7.83 -24.40 11.87
CA ARG A 51 -8.61 -23.55 12.78
C ARG A 51 -7.92 -23.36 14.13
N ARG A 52 -7.30 -24.39 14.70
CA ARG A 52 -6.51 -24.26 15.94
C ARG A 52 -5.29 -23.37 15.74
N ASN A 53 -4.55 -23.56 14.64
CA ASN A 53 -3.38 -22.74 14.35
C ASN A 53 -3.78 -21.28 14.07
N SER A 54 -4.90 -21.01 13.38
CA SER A 54 -5.41 -19.65 13.19
C SER A 54 -5.84 -18.98 14.49
N VAL A 55 -6.47 -19.72 15.42
CA VAL A 55 -6.83 -19.18 16.74
C VAL A 55 -5.57 -18.93 17.58
N ILE A 56 -4.60 -19.83 17.54
CA ILE A 56 -3.32 -19.66 18.25
C ILE A 56 -2.54 -18.46 17.68
N PHE A 57 -2.49 -18.28 16.36
CA PHE A 57 -1.90 -17.11 15.72
C PHE A 57 -2.66 -15.82 16.05
N ALA A 58 -3.99 -15.83 16.04
CA ALA A 58 -4.80 -14.67 16.41
C ALA A 58 -4.63 -14.28 17.89
N VAL A 59 -4.57 -15.26 18.79
CA VAL A 59 -4.33 -15.05 20.22
C VAL A 59 -2.88 -14.61 20.47
N LEU A 60 -1.90 -15.17 19.75
CA LEU A 60 -0.50 -14.73 19.83
C LEU A 60 -0.33 -13.30 19.31
N LEU A 61 -0.97 -12.94 18.20
CA LEU A 61 -0.99 -11.57 17.67
C LEU A 61 -1.65 -10.60 18.66
N LEU A 62 -2.81 -10.96 19.23
CA LEU A 62 -3.47 -10.18 20.28
C LEU A 62 -2.63 -10.05 21.55
N SER A 63 -1.88 -11.11 21.92
CA SER A 63 -0.99 -11.08 23.08
C SER A 63 0.29 -10.29 22.82
N LEU A 64 0.83 -10.29 21.59
CA LEU A 64 1.95 -9.42 21.21
C LEU A 64 1.50 -7.95 21.19
N THR A 65 0.29 -7.65 20.72
CA THR A 65 -0.24 -6.28 20.79
C THR A 65 -0.54 -5.86 22.23
N ALA A 66 -1.00 -6.78 23.09
CA ALA A 66 -1.27 -6.47 24.50
C ALA A 66 0.01 -6.31 25.33
N VAL A 67 1.10 -7.03 25.00
CA VAL A 67 2.39 -6.96 25.69
C VAL A 67 3.32 -5.88 25.11
N ALA A 68 3.08 -5.41 23.87
CA ALA A 68 3.77 -4.25 23.31
C ALA A 68 3.15 -2.89 23.72
N MET A 69 1.94 -2.89 24.31
CA MET A 69 1.24 -1.66 24.73
C MET A 69 1.38 -1.23 26.22
N PRO A 70 2.19 -1.82 27.11
CA PRO A 70 2.47 -1.23 28.41
C PRO A 70 3.80 -0.47 28.48
N ALA A 71 4.51 -0.32 27.36
CA ALA A 71 5.46 0.79 27.16
C ALA A 71 4.79 1.86 26.29
N ALA A 72 3.56 2.22 26.64
CA ALA A 72 3.07 3.54 26.29
C ALA A 72 4.06 4.51 26.94
N ALA A 73 4.96 5.08 26.12
CA ALA A 73 5.46 6.42 26.38
C ALA A 73 4.26 7.22 26.90
N GLU A 74 4.44 7.98 27.97
CA GLU A 74 3.40 8.89 28.46
C GLU A 74 2.70 9.50 27.26
N ILE A 75 1.38 9.44 27.21
CA ILE A 75 0.62 10.05 26.11
C ILE A 75 0.81 11.55 26.30
N ILE A 76 1.89 12.09 25.73
CA ILE A 76 2.19 13.52 25.74
C ILE A 76 1.07 14.14 24.92
N ASN A 77 0.20 14.86 25.61
CA ASN A 77 -0.78 15.72 24.99
C ASN A 77 -0.13 17.10 24.85
N PRO A 78 0.35 17.48 23.65
CA PRO A 78 1.05 18.74 23.45
C PRO A 78 0.15 19.97 23.70
N SER A 79 -1.17 19.77 23.77
CA SER A 79 -2.16 20.80 24.11
C SER A 79 -2.76 20.60 25.51
N ALA A 80 -2.06 19.91 26.41
CA ALA A 80 -2.49 19.81 27.80
C ALA A 80 -2.37 21.17 28.50
N GLU A 81 -3.33 21.47 29.38
CA GLU A 81 -3.26 22.68 30.19
C GLU A 81 -1.97 22.70 31.03
N CYS A 82 -1.17 23.75 30.86
CA CYS A 82 0.10 23.89 31.54
C CYS A 82 -0.11 24.12 33.03
N THR A 83 0.45 23.23 33.84
CA THR A 83 0.33 23.27 35.30
C THR A 83 1.13 24.42 35.90
N ALA A 84 0.80 24.82 37.12
CA ALA A 84 1.53 25.87 37.82
C ALA A 84 3.03 25.55 38.02
N ALA A 85 3.38 24.26 38.14
CA ALA A 85 4.77 23.82 38.28
C ALA A 85 5.54 23.92 36.95
N GLU A 86 4.91 23.54 35.84
CA GLU A 86 5.50 23.64 34.49
C GLU A 86 5.68 25.10 34.07
N LYS A 87 4.72 25.98 34.37
CA LYS A 87 4.84 27.43 34.16
C LYS A 87 6.04 28.02 34.91
N LEU A 88 6.31 27.55 36.13
CA LEU A 88 7.44 28.02 36.92
C LEU A 88 8.78 27.50 36.38
N ALA A 89 8.77 26.33 35.72
CA ALA A 89 9.95 25.68 35.17
C ALA A 89 10.20 26.01 33.69
N ASP A 90 9.37 26.87 33.07
CA ASP A 90 9.39 27.15 31.63
C ASP A 90 9.34 25.86 30.78
N ALA A 91 8.49 24.94 31.22
CA ALA A 91 8.37 23.58 30.69
C ALA A 91 6.92 23.26 30.26
N CYS A 92 6.18 24.28 29.82
CA CYS A 92 4.83 24.08 29.30
C CYS A 92 4.84 23.23 28.02
N PRO A 93 3.79 22.44 27.76
CA PRO A 93 3.56 21.86 26.45
C PRO A 93 3.53 22.94 25.37
N PHE A 94 4.16 22.69 24.22
CA PHE A 94 4.39 23.71 23.20
C PHE A 94 3.11 24.22 22.49
N LEU A 95 1.94 23.60 22.69
CA LEU A 95 0.65 24.13 22.19
C LEU A 95 -0.19 24.77 23.31
N ASP A 96 0.38 24.97 24.51
CA ASP A 96 -0.23 25.70 25.62
C ASP A 96 0.83 26.53 26.38
N ASP A 97 1.73 27.17 25.65
CA ASP A 97 2.77 28.05 26.20
C ASP A 97 2.30 29.51 26.35
N GLY A 98 1.11 29.83 25.83
CA GLY A 98 0.50 31.15 25.87
C GLY A 98 0.73 32.00 24.60
N GLU A 99 1.35 31.43 23.57
CA GLU A 99 1.48 32.03 22.23
C GLU A 99 0.31 31.62 21.31
N ASN A 100 0.33 32.09 20.05
CA ASN A 100 -0.71 31.80 19.06
C ASN A 100 -0.29 30.63 18.17
N ASP A 101 -0.49 29.41 18.67
CA ASP A 101 -0.01 28.17 18.03
C ASP A 101 -1.03 27.56 17.05
N GLY A 102 -1.77 28.41 16.34
CA GLY A 102 -2.89 27.97 15.50
C GLY A 102 -2.47 27.01 14.39
N LEU A 103 -1.32 27.27 13.74
CA LEU A 103 -0.82 26.43 12.64
C LEU A 103 -0.21 25.13 13.17
N GLU A 104 0.43 25.20 14.32
CA GLU A 104 1.04 24.09 15.02
C GLU A 104 -0.05 23.11 15.49
N LEU A 105 -1.13 23.64 16.06
CA LEU A 105 -2.30 22.85 16.45
C LEU A 105 -2.96 22.18 15.23
N VAL A 106 -3.12 22.90 14.12
CA VAL A 106 -3.65 22.32 12.87
C VAL A 106 -2.72 21.22 12.34
N THR A 107 -1.41 21.44 12.40
CA THR A 107 -0.40 20.46 11.96
C THR A 107 -0.46 19.20 12.82
N PHE A 108 -0.49 19.35 14.14
CA PHE A 108 -0.67 18.24 15.09
C PHE A 108 -1.98 17.48 14.82
N PHE A 109 -3.09 18.21 14.66
CA PHE A 109 -4.39 17.63 14.38
C PHE A 109 -4.37 16.80 13.10
N LEU A 110 -3.75 17.31 12.04
CA LEU A 110 -3.63 16.60 10.76
C LEU A 110 -2.72 15.37 10.85
N PHE A 111 -1.64 15.40 11.64
CA PHE A 111 -0.85 14.20 11.91
C PHE A 111 -1.66 13.12 12.63
N PHE A 112 -2.44 13.52 13.63
CA PHE A 112 -3.29 12.60 14.38
C PHE A 112 -4.41 12.02 13.51
N VAL A 113 -5.14 12.86 12.78
CA VAL A 113 -6.20 12.42 11.86
C VAL A 113 -5.62 11.57 10.74
N GLY A 114 -4.46 11.93 10.18
CA GLY A 114 -3.74 11.14 9.19
C GLY A 114 -3.43 9.74 9.71
N TYR A 115 -2.86 9.63 10.91
CA TYR A 115 -2.57 8.34 11.56
C TYR A 115 -3.83 7.46 11.69
N ILE A 116 -4.89 7.99 12.32
CA ILE A 116 -6.11 7.22 12.60
C ILE A 116 -6.86 6.86 11.32
N SER A 117 -6.99 7.80 10.38
CA SER A 117 -7.71 7.57 9.12
C SER A 117 -7.02 6.54 8.22
N MET A 118 -5.68 6.54 8.16
CA MET A 118 -4.91 5.52 7.44
C MET A 118 -5.08 4.13 8.06
N GLY A 119 -5.04 4.05 9.39
CA GLY A 119 -5.32 2.80 10.13
C GLY A 119 -6.74 2.28 9.90
N ALA A 120 -7.74 3.17 9.90
CA ALA A 120 -9.13 2.81 9.60
C ALA A 120 -9.27 2.33 8.14
N ALA A 121 -8.64 3.01 7.19
CA ALA A 121 -8.62 2.61 5.78
C ALA A 121 -7.96 1.23 5.57
N PHE A 122 -6.90 0.92 6.33
CA PHE A 122 -6.28 -0.42 6.33
C PHE A 122 -7.29 -1.51 6.68
N VAL A 123 -8.00 -1.33 7.81
CA VAL A 123 -9.02 -2.28 8.28
C VAL A 123 -10.14 -2.41 7.25
N PHE A 124 -10.58 -1.30 6.67
CA PHE A 124 -11.60 -1.27 5.63
C PHE A 124 -11.19 -2.10 4.40
N PHE A 125 -10.03 -1.81 3.80
CA PHE A 125 -9.58 -2.51 2.58
C PHE A 125 -9.32 -4.01 2.82
N MET A 126 -8.84 -4.38 4.00
CA MET A 126 -8.67 -5.78 4.38
C MET A 126 -10.00 -6.50 4.54
N SER A 127 -11.00 -5.84 5.13
CA SER A 127 -12.35 -6.39 5.32
C SER A 127 -13.09 -6.54 3.99
N GLU A 128 -12.97 -5.54 3.11
CA GLU A 128 -13.62 -5.52 1.80
C GLU A 128 -12.94 -6.41 0.75
N ARG A 129 -11.76 -6.97 1.05
CA ARG A 129 -11.04 -7.86 0.13
C ARG A 129 -11.86 -9.08 -0.31
N SER A 130 -12.73 -9.60 0.55
CA SER A 130 -13.58 -10.76 0.21
C SER A 130 -14.86 -10.39 -0.53
N ASN A 131 -15.15 -9.08 -0.60
CA ASN A 131 -16.39 -8.52 -1.15
C ASN A 131 -16.23 -8.01 -2.60
N VAL A 132 -15.06 -8.23 -3.21
CA VAL A 132 -14.73 -7.98 -4.61
C VAL A 132 -14.35 -9.27 -5.34
N GLY A 133 -14.35 -9.24 -6.68
CA GLY A 133 -13.96 -10.36 -7.53
C GLY A 133 -12.54 -10.87 -7.22
N PRO A 134 -12.26 -12.20 -7.35
CA PRO A 134 -10.94 -12.78 -7.08
C PRO A 134 -9.77 -12.06 -7.77
N GLU A 135 -10.00 -11.61 -9.00
CA GLU A 135 -9.08 -10.85 -9.85
C GLU A 135 -8.69 -9.49 -9.26
N HIS A 136 -9.56 -8.86 -8.47
CA HIS A 136 -9.33 -7.54 -7.86
C HIS A 136 -8.86 -7.60 -6.40
N ARG A 137 -8.74 -8.78 -5.81
CA ARG A 137 -8.26 -8.94 -4.41
C ARG A 137 -6.85 -8.41 -4.21
N THR A 138 -6.01 -8.49 -5.24
CA THR A 138 -4.66 -7.92 -5.22
C THR A 138 -4.71 -6.40 -5.11
N THR A 139 -5.61 -5.73 -5.83
CA THR A 139 -5.86 -4.28 -5.74
C THR A 139 -6.22 -3.84 -4.31
N MET A 140 -7.06 -4.62 -3.64
CA MET A 140 -7.44 -4.37 -2.24
C MET A 140 -6.25 -4.58 -1.29
N THR A 141 -5.46 -5.62 -1.53
CA THR A 141 -4.26 -5.93 -0.73
C THR A 141 -3.21 -4.83 -0.87
N ILE A 142 -2.96 -4.35 -2.10
CA ILE A 142 -2.03 -3.24 -2.36
C ILE A 142 -2.55 -1.96 -1.70
N SER A 143 -3.85 -1.67 -1.78
CA SER A 143 -4.45 -0.49 -1.12
C SER A 143 -4.28 -0.55 0.40
N ALA A 144 -4.50 -1.72 1.01
CA ALA A 144 -4.23 -1.94 2.44
C ALA A 144 -2.75 -1.74 2.77
N LEU A 145 -1.82 -2.31 1.99
CA LEU A 145 -0.38 -2.13 2.23
C LEU A 145 0.03 -0.65 2.21
N ILE A 146 -0.45 0.12 1.23
CA ILE A 146 -0.14 1.56 1.11
C ILE A 146 -0.56 2.32 2.37
N VAL A 147 -1.83 2.20 2.79
CA VAL A 147 -2.32 2.94 3.97
C VAL A 147 -1.81 2.37 5.28
N GLY A 148 -1.51 1.06 5.35
CA GLY A 148 -0.91 0.43 6.53
C GLY A 148 0.52 0.91 6.78
N ILE A 149 1.35 0.95 5.74
CA ILE A 149 2.72 1.49 5.81
C ILE A 149 2.66 2.97 6.18
N ALA A 150 1.75 3.74 5.57
CA ALA A 150 1.55 5.14 5.89
C ALA A 150 1.14 5.32 7.37
N ALA A 151 0.22 4.52 7.90
CA ALA A 151 -0.18 4.60 9.31
C ALA A 151 1.02 4.43 10.26
N PHE A 152 1.91 3.47 10.01
CA PHE A 152 3.13 3.33 10.81
C PHE A 152 4.05 4.54 10.71
N HIS A 153 4.27 5.09 9.51
CA HIS A 153 5.11 6.29 9.38
C HIS A 153 4.46 7.52 10.01
N TYR A 154 3.14 7.68 9.92
CA TYR A 154 2.39 8.76 10.58
C TYR A 154 2.49 8.68 12.10
N TYR A 155 2.53 7.49 12.68
CA TYR A 155 2.79 7.31 14.11
C TYR A 155 4.14 7.92 14.50
N TYR A 156 5.22 7.60 13.76
CA TYR A 156 6.55 8.17 14.02
C TYR A 156 6.62 9.67 13.74
N MET A 157 6.06 10.15 12.62
CA MET A 157 6.04 11.58 12.29
C MET A 157 5.29 12.40 13.34
N ARG A 158 4.14 11.90 13.82
CA ARG A 158 3.42 12.51 14.93
C ARG A 158 4.30 12.53 16.19
N GLY A 159 4.96 11.42 16.52
CA GLY A 159 5.85 11.32 17.69
C GLY A 159 6.95 12.38 17.66
N VAL A 160 7.68 12.48 16.54
CA VAL A 160 8.71 13.50 16.33
C VAL A 160 8.15 14.91 16.45
N TYR A 161 6.96 15.16 15.88
CA TYR A 161 6.33 16.47 15.99
C TYR A 161 5.98 16.83 17.44
N VAL A 162 5.49 15.87 18.22
CA VAL A 162 5.15 16.08 19.64
C VAL A 162 6.39 16.26 20.52
N GLU A 163 7.46 15.52 20.26
CA GLU A 163 8.66 15.52 21.11
C GLU A 163 9.66 16.61 20.74
N HIS A 164 9.68 17.05 19.48
CA HIS A 164 10.71 17.95 18.97
C HIS A 164 10.16 19.20 18.27
N ALA A 165 8.83 19.34 18.15
CA ALA A 165 8.18 20.45 17.43
C ALA A 165 8.68 20.61 15.97
N VAL A 166 9.05 19.49 15.32
CA VAL A 166 9.61 19.43 13.96
C VAL A 166 8.79 18.52 13.06
N VAL A 167 8.51 18.97 11.84
CA VAL A 167 7.91 18.21 10.74
C VAL A 167 9.01 17.45 10.00
N SER A 168 9.19 16.16 10.32
CA SER A 168 10.21 15.33 9.68
C SER A 168 9.92 15.04 8.21
N ILE A 169 10.82 15.50 7.33
CA ILE A 169 10.84 15.12 5.92
C ILE A 169 11.40 13.70 5.73
N GLU A 170 12.29 13.24 6.61
CA GLU A 170 12.97 11.96 6.48
C GLU A 170 11.98 10.80 6.57
N TYR A 171 11.15 10.77 7.61
CA TYR A 171 10.10 9.76 7.73
C TYR A 171 9.08 9.85 6.60
N ARG A 172 8.82 11.06 6.09
CA ARG A 172 7.91 11.28 4.95
C ARG A 172 8.46 10.65 3.68
N TYR A 173 9.72 10.92 3.35
CA TYR A 173 10.38 10.36 2.17
C TYR A 173 10.61 8.85 2.30
N MET A 174 10.83 8.32 3.51
CA MET A 174 10.83 6.87 3.78
C MET A 174 9.48 6.21 3.51
N ASP A 175 8.36 6.88 3.84
CA ASP A 175 7.03 6.41 3.45
C ASP A 175 6.86 6.44 1.93
N TRP A 176 7.16 7.57 1.30
CA TRP A 176 6.89 7.77 -0.13
C TRP A 176 7.73 6.89 -1.04
N ILE A 177 9.00 6.64 -0.72
CA ILE A 177 9.85 5.76 -1.52
C ILE A 177 9.32 4.32 -1.56
N ILE A 178 8.52 3.92 -0.56
CA ILE A 178 7.86 2.60 -0.52
C ILE A 178 6.46 2.67 -1.13
N THR A 179 5.65 3.65 -0.72
CA THR A 179 4.22 3.69 -1.06
C THR A 179 3.93 4.17 -2.47
N VAL A 180 4.72 5.08 -3.04
CA VAL A 180 4.49 5.61 -4.39
C VAL A 180 4.71 4.54 -5.48
N PRO A 181 5.78 3.71 -5.43
CA PRO A 181 5.88 2.58 -6.34
C PRO A 181 4.73 1.56 -6.20
N LEU A 182 4.23 1.35 -4.99
CA LEU A 182 3.04 0.49 -4.77
C LEU A 182 1.77 1.11 -5.37
N MET A 183 1.60 2.43 -5.31
CA MET A 183 0.49 3.13 -5.97
C MET A 183 0.51 2.91 -7.48
N ALA A 184 1.70 2.88 -8.11
CA ALA A 184 1.84 2.57 -9.52
C ALA A 184 1.41 1.13 -9.89
N LEU A 185 1.72 0.15 -9.03
CA LEU A 185 1.28 -1.25 -9.21
C LEU A 185 -0.24 -1.42 -9.15
N LYS A 186 -0.96 -0.41 -8.65
CA LYS A 186 -2.40 -0.49 -8.52
C LYS A 186 -3.13 -0.45 -9.86
N PHE A 187 -2.64 0.33 -10.82
CA PHE A 187 -3.20 0.39 -12.17
C PHE A 187 -3.37 -1.00 -12.79
N PRO A 188 -2.31 -1.80 -12.97
CA PRO A 188 -2.40 -3.12 -13.61
C PRO A 188 -3.21 -4.11 -12.78
N SER A 189 -3.20 -3.99 -11.45
CA SER A 189 -4.06 -4.83 -10.60
C SER A 189 -5.55 -4.51 -10.73
N LEU A 190 -5.90 -3.25 -11.02
CA LEU A 190 -7.28 -2.81 -11.21
C LEU A 190 -7.76 -3.12 -12.62
N VAL A 191 -7.08 -2.61 -13.66
CA VAL A 191 -7.56 -2.70 -15.05
C VAL A 191 -7.34 -4.09 -15.68
N GLY A 192 -6.59 -4.95 -15.01
CA GLY A 192 -6.24 -6.28 -15.49
C GLY A 192 -5.03 -6.27 -16.41
N LYS A 193 -4.34 -7.41 -16.46
CA LYS A 193 -3.11 -7.59 -17.25
C LYS A 193 -3.33 -7.38 -18.75
N ASP A 194 -4.51 -7.69 -19.28
CA ASP A 194 -4.77 -7.68 -20.72
C ASP A 194 -4.89 -6.24 -21.26
N ALA A 195 -5.23 -5.29 -20.38
CA ALA A 195 -5.24 -3.86 -20.67
C ALA A 195 -3.84 -3.21 -20.55
N ILE A 196 -2.82 -3.93 -20.09
CA ILE A 196 -1.44 -3.43 -20.06
C ILE A 196 -0.78 -3.75 -21.40
N THR A 197 -0.13 -2.76 -22.00
CA THR A 197 0.52 -2.94 -23.30
C THR A 197 1.89 -3.60 -23.16
N ASP A 198 2.30 -4.33 -24.19
CA ASP A 198 3.66 -4.88 -24.30
C ASP A 198 4.70 -3.81 -24.72
N LYS A 199 4.31 -2.53 -24.78
CA LYS A 199 5.25 -1.46 -25.13
C LYS A 199 6.30 -1.36 -24.03
N THR A 200 7.55 -1.36 -24.46
CA THR A 200 8.69 -1.16 -23.58
C THR A 200 9.47 0.08 -23.98
N PHE A 201 10.09 0.71 -22.99
CA PHE A 201 11.05 1.79 -23.20
C PHE A 201 12.29 1.49 -22.36
N ALA A 202 13.47 1.55 -22.96
CA ALA A 202 14.73 1.16 -22.32
C ALA A 202 14.70 -0.24 -21.66
N GLY A 203 13.96 -1.20 -22.25
CA GLY A 203 13.81 -2.57 -21.72
C GLY A 203 12.83 -2.69 -20.54
N LEU A 204 12.17 -1.61 -20.14
CA LEU A 204 11.18 -1.59 -19.06
C LEU A 204 9.76 -1.53 -19.64
N GLY A 205 8.88 -2.43 -19.19
CA GLY A 205 7.44 -2.34 -19.45
C GLY A 205 6.74 -1.34 -18.52
N PHE A 206 5.41 -1.26 -18.59
CA PHE A 206 4.59 -0.33 -17.78
C PHE A 206 5.03 -0.26 -16.30
N THR A 207 5.07 -1.40 -15.62
CA THR A 207 5.43 -1.46 -14.20
C THR A 207 6.85 -0.94 -13.93
N GLY A 208 7.81 -1.28 -14.80
CA GLY A 208 9.19 -0.84 -14.65
C GLY A 208 9.34 0.67 -14.87
N ILE A 209 8.60 1.24 -15.83
CA ILE A 209 8.58 2.68 -16.07
C ILE A 209 7.95 3.42 -14.90
N CYS A 210 6.81 2.98 -14.38
CA CYS A 210 6.18 3.66 -13.26
C CYS A 210 7.00 3.52 -11.96
N PHE A 211 7.61 2.36 -11.72
CA PHE A 211 8.53 2.16 -10.59
C PHE A 211 9.75 3.08 -10.68
N THR A 212 10.40 3.13 -11.84
CA THR A 212 11.57 3.99 -12.06
C THR A 212 11.19 5.46 -11.97
N GLY A 213 10.05 5.85 -12.56
CA GLY A 213 9.51 7.21 -12.45
C GLY A 213 9.23 7.61 -11.00
N ALA A 214 8.68 6.70 -10.20
CA ALA A 214 8.47 6.93 -8.76
C ALA A 214 9.79 7.14 -8.00
N LEU A 215 10.81 6.32 -8.26
CA LEU A 215 12.12 6.48 -7.63
C LEU A 215 12.82 7.78 -8.04
N ILE A 216 12.74 8.17 -9.32
CA ILE A 216 13.26 9.46 -9.81
C ILE A 216 12.52 10.60 -9.11
N MET A 217 11.19 10.55 -9.10
CA MET A 217 10.35 11.60 -8.50
C MET A 217 10.67 11.81 -7.02
N ILE A 218 10.66 10.73 -6.24
CA ILE A 218 10.89 10.80 -4.79
C ILE A 218 12.38 11.05 -4.48
N GLY A 219 13.30 10.45 -5.22
CA GLY A 219 14.73 10.66 -5.02
C GLY A 219 15.17 12.09 -5.26
N PHE A 220 14.72 12.70 -6.38
CA PHE A 220 15.04 14.11 -6.66
C PHE A 220 14.33 15.07 -5.71
N GLY A 221 13.08 14.80 -5.34
CA GLY A 221 12.39 15.57 -4.29
C GLY A 221 13.19 15.59 -2.98
N TYR A 222 13.64 14.42 -2.52
CA TYR A 222 14.40 14.31 -1.27
C TYR A 222 15.71 15.08 -1.31
N VAL A 223 16.52 14.93 -2.37
CA VAL A 223 17.81 15.64 -2.44
C VAL A 223 17.62 17.16 -2.57
N GLY A 224 16.50 17.61 -3.14
CA GLY A 224 16.11 19.02 -3.13
C GLY A 224 15.81 19.51 -1.72
N GLU A 225 14.85 18.89 -1.03
CA GLU A 225 14.46 19.28 0.33
C GLU A 225 15.54 19.05 1.39
N ALA A 226 16.44 18.08 1.18
CA ALA A 226 17.57 17.87 2.07
C ALA A 226 18.65 18.95 1.93
N GLY A 227 18.60 19.80 0.89
CA GLY A 227 19.61 20.81 0.57
C GLY A 227 20.85 20.23 -0.13
N LEU A 228 20.71 19.07 -0.79
CA LEU A 228 21.81 18.36 -1.47
C LEU A 228 21.89 18.68 -2.97
N MET A 229 20.89 19.37 -3.52
CA MET A 229 20.81 19.80 -4.91
C MET A 229 20.07 21.15 -4.98
N ASN A 230 20.32 21.93 -6.04
CA ASN A 230 19.51 23.12 -6.29
C ASN A 230 18.02 22.75 -6.36
N GLU A 231 17.22 23.52 -5.64
CA GLU A 231 15.82 23.28 -5.35
C GLU A 231 14.93 23.27 -6.60
N VAL A 232 15.18 24.17 -7.56
CA VAL A 232 14.45 24.22 -8.83
C VAL A 232 14.86 23.06 -9.74
N LEU A 233 16.15 22.76 -9.81
CA LEU A 233 16.66 21.64 -10.60
C LEU A 233 16.11 20.30 -10.07
N ALA A 234 16.13 20.10 -8.76
CA ALA A 234 15.55 18.94 -8.10
C ALA A 234 14.05 18.80 -8.40
N LEU A 235 13.30 19.91 -8.34
CA LEU A 235 11.87 19.91 -8.68
C LEU A 235 11.61 19.53 -10.14
N ILE A 236 12.41 20.04 -11.09
CA ILE A 236 12.29 19.72 -12.51
C ILE A 236 12.61 18.23 -12.75
N LEU A 237 13.70 17.72 -12.19
CA LEU A 237 14.10 16.32 -12.34
C LEU A 237 13.11 15.36 -11.67
N GLY A 238 12.56 15.74 -10.51
CA GLY A 238 11.47 15.00 -9.86
C GLY A 238 10.20 15.00 -10.73
N GLY A 239 9.88 16.15 -11.33
CA GLY A 239 8.78 16.31 -12.29
C GLY A 239 8.93 15.43 -13.53
N MET A 240 10.15 15.11 -13.97
CA MET A 240 10.37 14.14 -15.05
C MET A 240 9.89 12.74 -14.66
N GLY A 241 10.16 12.30 -13.41
CA GLY A 241 9.67 11.03 -12.88
C GLY A 241 8.13 10.97 -12.84
N TRP A 242 7.50 12.08 -12.46
CA TRP A 242 6.04 12.21 -12.51
C TRP A 242 5.50 12.15 -13.95
N ALA A 243 6.13 12.86 -14.88
CA ALA A 243 5.77 12.86 -16.30
C ALA A 243 5.89 11.45 -16.91
N MET A 244 6.91 10.67 -16.53
CA MET A 244 7.02 9.26 -16.95
C MET A 244 5.80 8.44 -16.55
N ILE A 245 5.30 8.61 -15.32
CA ILE A 245 4.10 7.92 -14.84
C ILE A 245 2.88 8.36 -15.65
N ILE A 246 2.69 9.67 -15.87
CA ILE A 246 1.58 10.22 -16.66
C ILE A 246 1.59 9.65 -18.09
N VAL A 247 2.75 9.60 -18.74
CA VAL A 247 2.88 9.05 -20.11
C VAL A 247 2.55 7.55 -20.12
N ALA A 248 2.96 6.80 -19.10
CA ALA A 248 2.68 5.37 -19.01
C ALA A 248 1.18 5.11 -18.77
N THR A 249 0.54 5.83 -17.84
CA THR A 249 -0.86 5.63 -17.45
C THR A 249 -1.87 6.31 -18.38
N GLY A 250 -1.47 7.39 -19.03
CA GLY A 250 -2.37 8.34 -19.69
C GLY A 250 -3.01 9.32 -18.72
N THR A 251 -3.86 10.19 -19.25
CA THR A 251 -4.65 11.17 -18.49
C THR A 251 -6.14 10.80 -18.57
N PRO A 252 -7.03 11.40 -17.77
CA PRO A 252 -8.47 11.11 -17.85
C PRO A 252 -9.09 11.40 -19.24
N TRP A 253 -8.38 12.14 -20.10
CA TRP A 253 -8.78 12.53 -21.44
C TRP A 253 -7.81 12.04 -22.54
N SER A 254 -6.80 11.21 -22.19
CA SER A 254 -5.85 10.69 -23.17
C SER A 254 -5.41 9.26 -22.84
N ASP A 255 -5.12 8.49 -23.88
CA ASP A 255 -4.56 7.15 -23.72
C ASP A 255 -3.11 7.21 -23.20
N GLY A 256 -2.73 6.21 -22.42
CA GLY A 256 -1.35 6.01 -21.98
C GLY A 256 -0.59 5.11 -22.93
N LEU A 257 0.73 5.20 -22.97
CA LEU A 257 1.52 4.26 -23.78
C LEU A 257 1.49 2.85 -23.19
N GLY A 258 1.32 2.72 -21.87
CA GLY A 258 1.33 1.44 -21.17
C GLY A 258 -0.05 0.87 -20.83
N VAL A 259 -1.14 1.57 -21.17
CA VAL A 259 -2.52 1.13 -20.90
C VAL A 259 -3.37 1.24 -22.17
N ASP A 260 -3.95 0.12 -22.60
CA ASP A 260 -4.92 0.02 -23.69
C ASP A 260 -6.34 0.20 -23.16
N ASN A 261 -6.89 1.41 -23.34
CA ASN A 261 -8.21 1.77 -22.85
C ASN A 261 -9.36 0.94 -23.48
N SER A 262 -9.15 0.36 -24.67
CA SER A 262 -10.18 -0.45 -25.33
C SER A 262 -10.42 -1.79 -24.62
N LYS A 263 -9.46 -2.23 -23.81
CA LYS A 263 -9.50 -3.50 -23.07
C LYS A 263 -9.88 -3.35 -21.60
N ILE A 264 -10.13 -2.12 -21.14
CA ILE A 264 -10.63 -1.87 -19.79
C ILE A 264 -12.12 -2.18 -19.78
N ALA A 265 -12.55 -3.06 -18.86
CA ALA A 265 -13.97 -3.36 -18.64
C ALA A 265 -14.78 -2.09 -18.33
N ASP A 266 -16.02 -2.01 -18.82
CA ASP A 266 -16.85 -0.80 -18.73
C ASP A 266 -17.11 -0.38 -17.28
N GLU A 267 -17.20 -1.33 -16.37
CA GLU A 267 -17.38 -1.14 -14.93
C GLU A 267 -16.17 -0.45 -14.28
N LEU A 268 -14.98 -0.64 -14.86
CA LEU A 268 -13.70 -0.15 -14.34
C LEU A 268 -13.25 1.17 -14.96
N LYS A 269 -13.82 1.58 -16.11
CA LYS A 269 -13.40 2.80 -16.83
C LYS A 269 -13.46 4.07 -15.96
N TRP A 270 -14.52 4.23 -15.18
CA TRP A 270 -14.64 5.36 -14.26
C TRP A 270 -13.51 5.35 -13.22
N SER A 271 -13.25 4.20 -12.60
CA SER A 271 -12.22 4.05 -11.57
C SER A 271 -10.83 4.24 -12.13
N ALA A 272 -10.55 3.71 -13.33
CA ALA A 272 -9.29 3.92 -14.03
C ALA A 272 -9.04 5.41 -14.28
N ASN A 273 -10.06 6.15 -14.76
CA ASN A 273 -9.96 7.59 -14.96
C ASN A 273 -9.86 8.37 -13.63
N ALA A 274 -10.53 7.92 -12.57
CA ALA A 274 -10.37 8.49 -11.24
C ALA A 274 -8.92 8.36 -10.75
N LEU A 275 -8.26 7.20 -10.94
CA LEU A 275 -6.84 7.05 -10.62
C LEU A 275 -5.96 8.02 -11.43
N ARG A 276 -6.28 8.26 -12.71
CA ARG A 276 -5.57 9.26 -13.53
C ARG A 276 -5.76 10.68 -13.02
N TRP A 277 -6.96 11.02 -12.53
CA TRP A 277 -7.21 12.32 -11.90
C TRP A 277 -6.38 12.52 -10.63
N PHE A 278 -6.23 11.49 -9.80
CA PHE A 278 -5.31 11.56 -8.67
C PHE A 278 -3.87 11.81 -9.11
N ILE A 279 -3.39 11.11 -10.14
CA ILE A 279 -2.02 11.31 -10.65
C ILE A 279 -1.82 12.74 -11.20
N VAL A 280 -2.77 13.27 -11.97
CA VAL A 280 -2.59 14.57 -12.65
C VAL A 280 -2.91 15.75 -11.74
N VAL A 281 -3.94 15.65 -10.89
CA VAL A 281 -4.42 16.76 -10.05
C VAL A 281 -4.14 16.49 -8.57
N GLY A 282 -4.48 15.30 -8.08
CA GLY A 282 -4.28 14.96 -6.67
C GLY A 282 -2.81 15.06 -6.23
N TRP A 283 -1.87 14.71 -7.11
CA TRP A 283 -0.44 14.74 -6.81
C TRP A 283 0.18 16.14 -6.88
N ILE A 284 -0.52 17.16 -7.40
CA ILE A 284 -0.01 18.55 -7.42
C ILE A 284 0.18 19.12 -6.01
N ILE A 285 -0.54 18.58 -5.03
CA ILE A 285 -0.43 19.03 -3.63
C ILE A 285 1.00 18.79 -3.08
N TYR A 286 1.70 17.75 -3.54
CA TYR A 286 3.08 17.45 -3.11
C TYR A 286 4.11 18.49 -3.59
N PRO A 287 4.24 18.82 -4.89
CA PRO A 287 5.14 19.89 -5.29
C PRO A 287 4.72 21.24 -4.70
N LEU A 288 3.44 21.50 -4.43
CA LEU A 288 3.04 22.71 -3.69
C LEU A 288 3.60 22.73 -2.27
N GLY A 289 3.51 21.62 -1.52
CA GLY A 289 4.14 21.51 -0.21
C GLY A 289 5.67 21.67 -0.27
N TYR A 290 6.31 21.15 -1.31
CA TYR A 290 7.74 21.30 -1.55
C TYR A 290 8.17 22.78 -1.64
N LEU A 291 7.33 23.63 -2.26
CA LEU A 291 7.64 25.07 -2.37
C LEU A 291 7.69 25.79 -1.01
N PHE A 292 6.97 25.28 0.00
CA PHE A 292 6.97 25.80 1.37
C PHE A 292 8.10 25.24 2.25
N SER A 293 8.84 24.24 1.77
CA SER A 293 9.93 23.63 2.54
C SER A 293 10.96 24.70 2.94
N PRO A 294 11.35 24.81 4.22
CA PRO A 294 12.28 25.84 4.69
C PRO A 294 13.63 25.85 3.96
N LYS A 295 14.09 24.69 3.50
CA LYS A 295 15.35 24.54 2.76
C LYS A 295 15.22 24.87 1.27
N VAL A 296 14.01 24.70 0.71
CA VAL A 296 13.70 25.06 -0.68
C VAL A 296 13.45 26.57 -0.79
N ALA A 297 12.67 27.14 0.14
CA ALA A 297 12.40 28.57 0.28
C ALA A 297 11.97 29.27 -1.02
N LEU A 298 11.27 28.56 -1.93
CA LEU A 298 10.73 29.14 -3.17
C LEU A 298 9.46 29.96 -2.91
N ILE A 299 8.71 29.62 -1.85
CA ILE A 299 7.71 30.48 -1.23
C ILE A 299 8.22 30.82 0.17
N ASP A 300 8.53 32.11 0.39
CA ASP A 300 8.96 32.60 1.69
C ASP A 300 7.75 32.77 2.61
N ALA A 301 7.55 31.78 3.49
CA ALA A 301 6.58 31.81 4.58
C ALA A 301 7.26 31.98 5.95
N GLY A 302 8.53 32.43 5.98
CA GLY A 302 9.29 32.58 7.21
C GLY A 302 9.37 31.28 8.03
N THR A 303 9.19 31.41 9.34
CA THR A 303 9.24 30.28 10.30
C THR A 303 8.07 29.30 10.15
N GLU A 304 6.99 29.70 9.47
CA GLU A 304 5.78 28.88 9.30
C GLU A 304 5.86 27.93 8.10
N GLY A 305 6.86 28.07 7.23
CA GLY A 305 6.96 27.28 5.98
C GLY A 305 6.95 25.76 6.24
N GLU A 306 7.59 25.33 7.33
CA GLU A 306 7.61 23.94 7.77
C GLU A 306 6.20 23.40 8.11
N LEU A 307 5.37 24.22 8.75
CA LEU A 307 4.00 23.88 9.12
C LEU A 307 3.11 23.82 7.88
N TRP A 308 3.22 24.80 6.97
CA TRP A 308 2.49 24.81 5.71
C TRP A 308 2.83 23.60 4.83
N MET A 309 4.11 23.23 4.78
CA MET A 309 4.58 22.00 4.14
C MET A 309 3.96 20.76 4.79
N GLY A 310 4.00 20.66 6.12
CA GLY A 310 3.41 19.56 6.89
C GLY A 310 1.90 19.41 6.64
N ILE A 311 1.16 20.51 6.66
CA ILE A 311 -0.28 20.58 6.38
C ILE A 311 -0.56 20.07 4.95
N ALA A 312 0.17 20.60 3.95
CA ALA A 312 0.00 20.19 2.56
C ALA A 312 0.26 18.69 2.37
N TYR A 313 1.35 18.15 2.93
CA TYR A 313 1.67 16.72 2.84
C TYR A 313 0.67 15.83 3.55
N ASN A 314 0.19 16.25 4.73
CA ASN A 314 -0.83 15.50 5.46
C ASN A 314 -2.14 15.40 4.66
N ILE A 315 -2.59 16.51 4.10
CA ILE A 315 -3.79 16.55 3.23
C ILE A 315 -3.56 15.72 1.97
N ALA A 316 -2.40 15.86 1.33
CA ALA A 316 -2.05 15.14 0.11
C ALA A 316 -2.11 13.63 0.33
N ASP A 317 -1.50 13.13 1.40
CA ASP A 317 -1.49 11.71 1.72
C ASP A 317 -2.91 11.18 1.98
N MET A 318 -3.71 11.86 2.80
CA MET A 318 -5.10 11.43 3.08
C MET A 318 -5.92 11.32 1.79
N ILE A 319 -5.84 12.32 0.91
CA ILE A 319 -6.55 12.32 -0.37
C ILE A 319 -6.01 11.19 -1.28
N ASN A 320 -4.69 11.12 -1.46
CA ASN A 320 -4.07 10.28 -2.50
C ASN A 320 -3.78 8.84 -2.06
N LYS A 321 -3.84 8.50 -0.77
CA LYS A 321 -3.70 7.12 -0.30
C LYS A 321 -5.07 6.51 -0.01
N ILE A 322 -5.91 7.21 0.77
CA ILE A 322 -7.26 6.73 1.13
C ILE A 322 -8.19 6.88 -0.07
N GLY A 323 -8.29 8.07 -0.65
CA GLY A 323 -9.17 8.34 -1.79
C GLY A 323 -8.83 7.47 -3.01
N PHE A 324 -7.54 7.35 -3.33
CA PHE A 324 -7.05 6.44 -4.37
C PHE A 324 -7.44 4.98 -4.08
N GLY A 325 -7.32 4.56 -2.81
CA GLY A 325 -7.89 3.34 -2.23
C GLY A 325 -9.35 3.10 -2.61
N ILE A 326 -10.21 4.03 -2.18
CA ILE A 326 -11.66 3.98 -2.28
C ILE A 326 -12.14 3.91 -3.73
N VAL A 327 -11.62 4.75 -4.64
CA VAL A 327 -12.12 4.75 -6.03
C VAL A 327 -11.84 3.41 -6.74
N ALA A 328 -10.72 2.76 -6.43
CA ALA A 328 -10.43 1.43 -6.98
C ALA A 328 -11.32 0.34 -6.37
N TRP A 329 -11.63 0.43 -5.07
CA TRP A 329 -12.59 -0.46 -4.43
C TRP A 329 -13.98 -0.31 -5.06
N MET A 330 -14.45 0.92 -5.29
CA MET A 330 -15.75 1.17 -5.94
C MET A 330 -15.83 0.51 -7.32
N GLY A 331 -14.78 0.63 -8.14
CA GLY A 331 -14.70 -0.07 -9.42
C GLY A 331 -14.72 -1.58 -9.29
N ALA A 332 -13.87 -2.13 -8.44
CA ALA A 332 -13.78 -3.57 -8.21
C ALA A 332 -15.08 -4.16 -7.65
N LYS A 333 -15.79 -3.40 -6.82
CA LYS A 333 -17.10 -3.76 -6.26
C LYS A 333 -18.17 -3.80 -7.35
N LYS A 334 -18.25 -2.73 -8.16
CA LYS A 334 -19.16 -2.64 -9.31
C LYS A 334 -18.93 -3.78 -10.30
N ALA A 335 -17.66 -4.08 -10.61
CA ALA A 335 -17.31 -5.19 -11.50
C ALA A 335 -17.75 -6.56 -10.94
N ALA A 336 -17.64 -6.76 -9.63
CA ALA A 336 -18.10 -7.99 -8.99
C ALA A 336 -19.63 -8.17 -9.05
N GLU A 337 -20.38 -7.08 -8.87
CA GLU A 337 -21.85 -7.08 -8.92
C GLU A 337 -22.37 -7.34 -10.34
N ALA A 338 -21.72 -6.81 -11.37
CA ALA A 338 -22.08 -7.06 -12.77
C ALA A 338 -21.95 -8.53 -13.21
N ILE A 339 -21.13 -9.33 -12.53
CA ILE A 339 -20.99 -10.78 -12.80
C ILE A 339 -22.14 -11.59 -12.17
N THR A 340 -22.83 -11.01 -11.18
CA THR A 340 -23.91 -11.69 -10.45
C THR A 340 -25.30 -11.45 -11.04
N GLU A 341 -25.45 -10.50 -11.96
CA GLU A 341 -26.67 -10.22 -12.74
C GLU A 341 -26.77 -11.08 -14.00
#